data_AF-A0A9D8KY79-F1
#
_entry.id   AF-A0A9D8KY79-F1
#
_cell.length_a   1.000
_cell.length_b   1.000
_cell.length_c   1.000
_cell.angle_alpha   90.00
_cell.angle_beta   90.00
_cell.angle_gamma   90.00
#
_symmetry.space_group_name_H-M   'P 1'
#
loop_
_entity.id
_entity.type
_entity.pdbx_description
1 polymer ?
#
loop_
_entity_poly.entity_id
_entity_poly.type
_entity_poly.pdbx_seq_one_letter_code
_entity_poly.pdbx_strand_id
1 'polypeptide(L)'
;MAKQLNIRNDEVYERAHRIAADMRKPVTEAMLTLLRSYKPRLPTVEELTPAQRAEYEALRALSREAAKRKRSGATSNHDDMYDEFGLPK
;
A
#
# COMPACT_ATOMS: atom_id res chain seq x y z
N MET A 1 -0.87 24.38 -15.74
CA MET A 1 -0.42 23.79 -17.02
C MET A 1 -0.40 22.27 -16.87
N ALA A 2 -0.95 21.52 -17.83
CA ALA A 2 -0.85 20.06 -17.83
C ALA A 2 0.59 19.63 -18.16
N LYS A 3 1.17 18.73 -17.38
CA LYS A 3 2.50 18.15 -17.67
C LYS A 3 2.35 16.95 -18.61
N GLN A 4 3.15 16.90 -19.68
CA GLN A 4 3.17 15.78 -20.63
C GLN A 4 4.14 14.69 -20.15
N LEU A 5 3.75 13.42 -20.32
CA LEU A 5 4.64 12.29 -20.11
C LEU A 5 5.60 12.17 -21.31
N ASN A 6 6.91 12.26 -21.07
CA ASN A 6 7.94 12.14 -22.12
C ASN A 6 8.67 10.80 -21.95
N ILE A 7 8.63 9.95 -22.99
CA ILE A 7 9.28 8.64 -23.00
C ILE A 7 10.35 8.68 -24.09
N ARG A 8 11.63 8.56 -23.69
CA ARG A 8 12.81 8.68 -24.58
C ARG A 8 13.50 7.35 -24.88
N ASN A 9 12.82 6.25 -24.58
CA ASN A 9 13.30 4.91 -24.85
C ASN A 9 12.23 4.19 -25.68
N ASP A 10 12.64 3.66 -26.84
CA ASP A 10 11.72 3.09 -27.83
C ASP A 10 11.00 1.85 -27.30
N GLU A 11 11.70 0.98 -26.56
CA GLU A 11 11.09 -0.22 -25.98
C GLU A 11 10.00 0.16 -24.95
N VAL A 12 10.27 1.15 -24.09
CA VAL A 12 9.29 1.64 -23.12
C VAL A 12 8.10 2.30 -23.82
N TYR A 13 8.34 3.05 -24.90
CA TYR A 13 7.29 3.68 -25.69
C TYR A 13 6.33 2.65 -26.27
N GLU A 14 6.85 1.63 -26.93
CA GLU A 14 6.07 0.55 -27.55
C GLU A 14 5.27 -0.24 -26.51
N ARG A 15 5.90 -0.60 -25.38
CA ARG A 15 5.21 -1.29 -24.28
C ARG A 15 4.10 -0.44 -23.68
N ALA A 16 4.34 0.85 -23.45
CA ALA A 16 3.34 1.76 -22.89
C ALA A 16 2.14 1.93 -23.83
N HIS A 17 2.38 2.00 -25.15
CA HIS A 17 1.30 2.08 -26.15
C HIS A 17 0.48 0.80 -26.24
N ARG A 18 1.12 -0.37 -26.18
CA ARG A 18 0.41 -1.65 -26.14
C ARG A 18 -0.51 -1.77 -24.93
N ILE A 19 0.01 -1.45 -23.74
CA ILE A 19 -0.78 -1.43 -22.50
C ILE A 19 -1.96 -0.46 -22.61
N ALA A 20 -1.73 0.72 -23.18
CA ALA A 20 -2.78 1.71 -23.38
C ALA A 20 -3.90 1.21 -24.32
N ALA A 21 -3.52 0.52 -25.41
CA ALA A 21 -4.45 -0.10 -26.35
C ALA A 21 -5.28 -1.21 -25.68
N ASP A 22 -4.63 -2.10 -24.92
CA ASP A 22 -5.30 -3.18 -24.19
C ASP A 22 -6.30 -2.64 -23.15
N MET A 23 -5.93 -1.56 -22.46
CA MET A 23 -6.77 -0.87 -21.48
C MET A 23 -7.82 0.05 -22.12
N ARG A 24 -7.76 0.29 -23.44
CA ARG A 24 -8.58 1.26 -24.19
C ARG A 24 -8.56 2.66 -23.56
N LYS A 25 -7.37 3.13 -23.17
CA LYS A 25 -7.15 4.41 -22.48
C LYS A 25 -6.04 5.22 -23.16
N PRO A 26 -6.01 6.55 -22.99
CA PRO A 26 -4.85 7.35 -23.34
C PRO A 26 -3.61 6.86 -22.57
N VAL A 27 -2.43 6.90 -23.22
CA VAL A 27 -1.18 6.37 -22.66
C VAL A 27 -0.89 6.92 -21.27
N THR A 28 -1.04 8.23 -21.06
CA THR A 28 -0.84 8.86 -19.75
C THR A 28 -1.78 8.30 -18.68
N GLU A 29 -3.04 8.04 -19.02
CA GLU A 29 -4.04 7.51 -18.08
C GLU A 29 -3.82 6.02 -17.79
N ALA A 30 -3.45 5.24 -18.81
CA ALA A 30 -3.08 3.84 -18.67
C ALA A 30 -1.85 3.68 -17.76
N MET A 31 -0.81 4.48 -17.99
CA MET A 31 0.40 4.48 -17.16
C MET A 31 0.10 4.93 -15.73
N LEU A 32 -0.72 5.96 -15.53
CA LEU A 32 -1.13 6.38 -14.19
C LEU A 32 -1.91 5.27 -13.46
N THR A 33 -2.80 4.58 -14.17
CA THR A 33 -3.54 3.44 -13.61
C THR A 33 -2.58 2.31 -13.21
N LEU A 34 -1.63 1.98 -14.07
CA LEU A 34 -0.63 0.94 -13.81
C LEU A 34 0.27 1.31 -12.63
N LEU A 35 0.78 2.54 -12.58
CA LEU A 35 1.61 3.03 -11.47
C LEU A 35 0.84 3.05 -10.14
N ARG A 36 -0.46 3.37 -10.16
CA ARG A 36 -1.32 3.28 -8.96
C ARG A 36 -1.57 1.84 -8.54
N SER A 37 -1.65 0.92 -9.50
CA SER A 37 -1.78 -0.53 -9.22
C SER A 37 -0.47 -1.15 -8.74
N TYR A 38 0.67 -0.51 -9.06
CA TYR A 38 1.99 -0.84 -8.54
C TYR A 38 2.07 -0.36 -7.09
N LYS A 39 1.29 -0.99 -6.21
CA LYS A 39 1.63 -0.98 -4.80
C LYS A 39 2.90 -1.80 -4.67
N PRO A 40 4.03 -1.24 -4.18
CA PRO A 40 5.11 -2.10 -3.74
C PRO A 40 4.50 -3.05 -2.72
N ARG A 41 4.42 -4.35 -3.06
CA ARG A 41 3.95 -5.32 -2.08
C ARG A 41 4.98 -5.30 -0.96
N LEU A 42 4.48 -5.21 0.27
CA LEU A 42 5.35 -5.45 1.40
C LEU A 42 5.92 -6.88 1.23
N PRO A 43 7.22 -7.08 1.50
CA PRO A 43 7.80 -8.41 1.46
C PRO A 43 7.04 -9.32 2.43
N THR A 44 6.78 -10.54 1.99
CA THR A 44 6.32 -11.61 2.88
C THR A 44 7.41 -11.92 3.90
N VAL A 45 7.07 -12.61 5.00
CA VAL A 45 8.05 -12.90 6.06
C VAL A 45 9.18 -13.80 5.53
N GLU A 46 8.87 -14.62 4.53
CA GLU A 46 9.79 -15.51 3.81
C GLU A 46 10.79 -14.75 2.93
N GLU A 47 10.46 -13.53 2.52
CA GLU A 47 11.28 -12.68 1.66
C GLU A 47 12.12 -11.67 2.43
N LEU A 48 12.00 -11.64 3.76
CA LEU A 48 12.82 -10.78 4.61
C LEU A 48 14.26 -11.28 4.65
N THR A 49 15.21 -10.35 4.63
CA THR A 49 16.59 -10.68 4.99
C THR A 49 16.68 -11.18 6.43
N PRO A 50 17.74 -11.91 6.83
CA PRO A 50 17.88 -12.42 8.19
C PRO A 50 17.76 -11.32 9.27
N ALA A 51 18.33 -10.14 9.04
CA ALA A 51 18.25 -9.01 9.96
C ALA A 51 16.82 -8.46 10.08
N GLN A 52 16.12 -8.29 8.96
CA GLN A 52 14.73 -7.82 8.95
C GLN A 52 13.78 -8.83 9.60
N ARG A 53 14.01 -10.13 9.38
CA ARG A 53 13.23 -11.18 10.02
C ARG A 53 13.43 -11.16 11.54
N ALA A 54 14.66 -11.00 12.01
CA ALA A 54 14.94 -10.92 13.44
C ALA A 54 14.20 -9.72 14.09
N GLU A 55 14.21 -8.56 13.44
CA GLU A 55 13.48 -7.38 13.92
C GLU A 55 11.95 -7.60 13.89
N TYR A 56 11.41 -8.15 12.80
CA TYR A 56 10.00 -8.51 12.69
C TYR A 56 9.57 -9.46 13.82
N GLU A 57 10.36 -10.50 14.08
CA GLU A 57 10.08 -11.49 15.13
C GLU A 57 10.15 -10.87 16.53
N ALA A 58 11.10 -9.96 16.78
CA ALA A 58 11.20 -9.21 18.03
C ALA A 58 9.95 -8.34 18.28
N LEU A 59 9.50 -7.59 17.26
CA LEU A 59 8.28 -6.78 17.35
C LEU A 59 7.04 -7.65 17.59
N ARG A 60 6.94 -8.80 16.92
CA ARG A 60 5.82 -9.74 17.13
C ARG A 60 5.85 -10.36 18.52
N ALA A 61 7.03 -10.65 19.06
CA ALA A 61 7.17 -11.13 20.44
C ALA A 61 6.69 -10.09 21.45
N LEU A 62 7.11 -8.83 21.29
CA LEU A 62 6.65 -7.72 22.13
C LEU A 62 5.14 -7.53 22.06
N SER A 63 4.56 -7.57 20.85
CA SER A 63 3.11 -7.45 20.65
C SER A 63 2.34 -8.56 21.36
N ARG A 64 2.78 -9.81 21.26
CA ARG A 64 2.17 -10.95 21.96
C ARG A 64 2.25 -10.79 23.49
N GLU A 65 3.38 -10.30 23.98
CA GLU A 65 3.60 -10.10 25.41
C GLU A 65 2.77 -8.93 25.96
N ALA A 66 2.61 -7.86 25.20
CA ALA A 66 1.71 -6.75 25.52
C ALA A 66 0.24 -7.21 25.54
N ALA A 67 -0.16 -8.06 24.59
CA ALA A 67 -1.53 -8.58 24.52
C ALA A 67 -1.95 -9.35 25.77
N LYS A 68 -1.02 -10.06 26.43
CA LYS A 68 -1.31 -10.76 27.70
C LYS A 68 -1.67 -9.82 28.85
N ARG A 69 -1.21 -8.57 28.80
CA ARG A 69 -1.48 -7.53 29.82
C ARG A 69 -2.70 -6.68 29.47
N LYS A 70 -3.35 -6.94 28.34
CA LYS A 70 -4.51 -6.19 27.89
C LYS A 70 -5.68 -6.46 28.85
N ARG A 71 -6.22 -5.39 29.45
CA ARG A 71 -7.40 -5.49 30.33
C ARG A 71 -8.60 -6.02 29.53
N SER A 72 -9.43 -6.83 30.18
CA SER A 72 -10.71 -7.26 29.59
C SER A 72 -11.54 -6.03 29.21
N GLY A 73 -12.14 -6.05 28.01
CA GLY A 73 -12.92 -4.92 27.49
C GLY A 73 -12.08 -3.74 26.95
N ALA A 74 -10.75 -3.75 27.07
CA ALA A 74 -9.92 -2.73 26.42
C ALA A 74 -10.02 -2.92 24.89
N THR A 75 -10.67 -1.98 24.21
CA THR A 75 -10.79 -2.00 22.74
C THR A 75 -10.40 -0.62 22.20
N SER A 76 -10.21 -0.53 20.89
CA SER A 76 -10.09 0.76 20.20
C SER A 76 -11.45 1.22 19.67
N ASN A 77 -12.54 0.80 20.32
CA ASN A 77 -13.85 1.34 20.01
C ASN A 77 -13.91 2.76 20.58
N HIS A 78 -14.17 3.73 19.70
CA HIS A 78 -14.29 5.15 20.02
C HIS A 78 -15.65 5.71 19.56
N ASP A 79 -16.67 4.86 19.42
CA ASP A 79 -18.03 5.24 19.00
C ASP A 79 -18.66 6.28 19.95
N ASP A 80 -18.16 6.39 21.17
CA ASP A 80 -18.53 7.44 22.13
C ASP A 80 -18.02 8.82 21.72
N MET A 81 -16.89 8.90 21.02
CA MET A 81 -16.25 10.15 20.60
C MET A 81 -16.73 10.66 19.24
N TYR A 82 -17.29 9.79 18.39
CA TYR A 82 -17.69 10.12 17.03
C TYR A 82 -19.18 9.83 16.78
N ASP A 83 -19.82 10.59 15.90
CA ASP A 83 -21.19 10.38 15.45
C ASP A 83 -21.30 9.26 14.40
N GLU A 84 -22.53 9.01 13.91
CA GLU A 84 -22.79 7.99 12.90
C GLU A 84 -22.10 8.24 11.54
N PHE A 85 -21.63 9.47 11.32
CA PHE A 85 -20.88 9.89 10.13
C PHE A 85 -19.35 9.89 10.38
N GLY A 86 -18.90 9.56 11.59
CA GLY A 86 -17.50 9.56 11.97
C GLY A 86 -16.94 10.95 12.30
N LEU A 87 -17.80 11.94 12.53
CA LEU A 87 -17.40 13.29 12.97
C LEU A 87 -17.34 13.35 14.50
N PRO A 88 -16.42 14.15 15.09
CA PRO A 88 -16.40 14.35 16.53
C PRO A 88 -17.74 14.87 17.04
N LYS A 89 -18.23 14.30 18.15
CA LYS A 89 -19.42 14.80 18.86
C LYS A 89 -19.15 16.08 19.63
#